data_AF-A0A7S2J265-F1
#
_entry.id   AF-A0A7S2J265-F1
#
_cell.length_a   1.000
_cell.length_b   1.000
_cell.length_c   1.000
_cell.angle_alpha   90.00
_cell.angle_beta   90.00
_cell.angle_gamma   90.00
#
_symmetry.space_group_name_H-M   'P 1'
#
loop_
_entity.id
_entity.type
_entity.pdbx_description
1 polymer ?
#
loop_
_entity_poly.entity_id
_entity_poly.type
_entity_poly.pdbx_seq_one_letter_code
_entity_poly.pdbx_strand_id
1 'polypeptide(L)'
;MEQPTVATLASIRGMPNLVEELERMPEAPSVPDLIALLRSTDEGERDDALASLAEMVDGAFGEDGENLGLAVRANGGIALLSWLLADPSPDVQQMALMVIGNLCSDSVDANSRETKSLLLQSGGARAILSCVFTEDPAVLLFACGALQNL
;
A
#
# COMPACT_ATOMS: atom_id res chain seq x y z
N MET A 1 27.37 -32.75 17.50
CA MET A 1 26.13 -32.83 18.31
C MET A 1 26.13 -31.64 19.25
N GLU A 2 25.53 -30.52 18.85
CA GLU A 2 25.38 -29.36 19.74
C GLU A 2 24.28 -29.65 20.77
N GLN A 3 24.58 -29.40 22.05
CA GLN A 3 23.61 -29.54 23.13
C GLN A 3 22.66 -28.33 23.13
N PRO A 4 21.35 -28.52 23.37
CA PRO A 4 20.42 -27.41 23.48
C PRO A 4 20.76 -26.59 24.73
N THR A 5 20.95 -25.29 24.56
CA THR A 5 21.23 -24.35 25.64
C THR A 5 19.96 -24.14 26.47
N VAL A 6 19.91 -24.72 27.67
CA VAL A 6 18.78 -24.52 28.60
C VAL A 6 18.91 -23.13 29.21
N ALA A 7 17.96 -22.24 28.93
CA ALA A 7 17.92 -20.91 29.52
C ALA A 7 17.85 -21.01 31.06
N THR A 8 18.75 -20.30 31.76
CA THR A 8 18.74 -20.28 33.23
C THR A 8 17.68 -19.31 33.76
N LEU A 9 17.16 -19.53 34.97
CA LEU A 9 16.22 -18.60 35.61
C LEU A 9 16.79 -17.17 35.76
N ALA A 10 18.11 -17.04 35.86
CA ALA A 10 18.80 -15.75 35.85
C ALA A 10 18.74 -15.08 34.47
N SER A 11 18.87 -15.86 33.39
CA SER A 11 18.72 -15.38 32.01
C SER A 11 17.30 -14.92 31.71
N ILE A 12 16.28 -15.62 32.21
CA ILE A 12 14.86 -15.24 32.02
C ILE A 12 14.54 -13.92 32.72
N ARG A 13 15.10 -13.67 33.92
CA ARG A 13 14.87 -12.44 34.68
C ARG A 13 15.53 -11.20 34.04
N GLY A 14 16.52 -11.39 33.18
CA GLY A 14 17.20 -10.32 32.43
C GLY A 14 16.68 -10.13 31.00
N MET A 15 15.70 -10.91 30.56
CA MET A 15 15.08 -10.71 29.25
C MET A 15 14.25 -9.42 29.26
N PRO A 16 14.29 -8.64 28.16
CA PRO A 16 13.41 -7.49 28.01
C PRO A 16 11.95 -7.94 28.19
N ASN A 17 11.16 -7.12 28.87
CA ASN A 17 9.74 -7.36 28.97
C ASN A 17 9.12 -7.11 27.60
N LEU A 18 8.88 -8.18 26.84
CA LEU A 18 8.30 -8.11 25.49
C LEU A 18 6.95 -7.39 25.50
N VAL A 19 6.22 -7.41 26.62
CA VAL A 19 4.96 -6.65 26.77
C VAL A 19 5.22 -5.14 26.79
N GLU A 20 6.25 -4.69 27.52
CA GLU A 20 6.64 -3.27 27.55
C GLU A 20 7.28 -2.82 26.22
N GLU A 21 7.95 -3.71 25.49
CA GLU A 21 8.47 -3.40 24.15
C GLU A 21 7.36 -3.28 23.12
N LEU A 22 6.35 -4.16 23.17
CA LEU A 22 5.14 -4.07 22.32
C LEU A 22 4.35 -2.78 22.59
N GLU A 23 4.23 -2.36 23.85
CA GLU A 23 3.57 -1.10 24.24
C GLU A 23 4.35 0.16 23.83
N ARG A 24 5.64 0.03 23.49
CA ARG A 24 6.51 1.13 23.03
C ARG A 24 6.66 1.18 21.51
N MET A 25 6.07 0.25 20.77
CA MET A 25 6.06 0.32 19.31
C MET A 25 5.24 1.54 18.90
N PRO A 26 5.76 2.37 17.97
CA PRO A 26 4.95 3.46 17.41
C PRO A 26 3.68 2.84 16.81
N GLU A 27 2.54 3.50 17.00
CA GLU A 27 1.31 3.12 16.29
C GLU A 27 1.62 3.07 14.79
N ALA A 28 1.11 2.02 14.12
CA ALA A 28 1.25 1.91 12.68
C ALA A 28 0.63 3.16 12.02
N PRO A 29 1.27 3.74 11.00
CA PRO A 29 0.77 4.94 10.35
C PRO A 29 -0.63 4.71 9.80
N SER A 30 -1.53 5.67 10.02
CA SER A 30 -2.88 5.60 9.49
C SER A 30 -2.88 5.90 7.99
N VAL A 31 -3.94 5.50 7.27
CA VAL A 31 -4.09 5.82 5.83
C VAL A 31 -3.97 7.33 5.57
N PRO A 32 -4.61 8.25 6.33
CA PRO A 32 -4.36 9.68 6.20
C PRO A 32 -2.87 10.08 6.31
N ASP A 33 -2.14 9.49 7.26
CA ASP A 33 -0.71 9.79 7.46
C ASP A 33 0.10 9.32 6.25
N LEU A 34 -0.15 8.11 5.75
CA LEU A 34 0.50 7.57 4.56
C LEU A 34 0.23 8.44 3.32
N ILE A 35 -1.02 8.84 3.09
CA ILE A 35 -1.37 9.73 1.96
C ILE A 35 -0.72 11.12 2.11
N ALA A 36 -0.51 11.60 3.33
CA ALA A 36 0.26 12.82 3.56
C ALA A 36 1.76 12.63 3.25
N LEU A 37 2.36 11.53 3.69
CA LEU A 37 3.76 11.19 3.45
C LEU A 37 4.08 10.95 1.97
N LEU A 38 3.13 10.44 1.17
CA LEU A 38 3.28 10.35 -0.28
C LEU A 38 3.50 11.72 -0.96
N ARG A 39 3.25 12.83 -0.28
CA ARG A 39 3.53 14.21 -0.75
C ARG A 39 4.83 14.79 -0.17
N SER A 40 5.59 14.00 0.60
CA SER A 40 6.84 14.44 1.21
C SER A 40 7.88 14.82 0.15
N THR A 41 8.74 15.76 0.49
CA THR A 41 9.92 16.08 -0.33
C THR A 41 11.00 15.01 -0.19
N ASP A 42 10.99 14.23 0.90
CA ASP A 42 11.90 13.12 1.11
C ASP A 42 11.44 11.89 0.31
N GLU A 43 12.35 11.30 -0.46
CA GLU A 43 12.05 10.13 -1.32
C GLU A 43 11.85 8.85 -0.51
N GLY A 44 12.65 8.64 0.54
CA GLY A 44 12.51 7.47 1.40
C GLY A 44 11.17 7.48 2.13
N GLU A 45 10.73 8.62 2.65
CA GLU A 45 9.41 8.74 3.27
C GLU A 45 8.26 8.44 2.31
N ARG A 46 8.38 8.85 1.03
CA ARG A 46 7.37 8.53 0.02
C ARG A 46 7.35 7.04 -0.31
N ASP A 47 8.52 6.44 -0.50
CA ASP A 47 8.66 5.02 -0.84
C ASP A 47 8.16 4.12 0.28
N ASP A 48 8.54 4.42 1.54
CA ASP A 48 8.07 3.69 2.72
C ASP A 48 6.56 3.83 2.89
N ALA A 49 6.00 5.01 2.63
CA ALA A 49 4.57 5.24 2.71
C ALA A 49 3.80 4.49 1.62
N LEU A 50 4.32 4.46 0.40
CA LEU A 50 3.73 3.73 -0.72
C LEU A 50 3.77 2.22 -0.46
N ALA A 51 4.90 1.70 0.01
CA ALA A 51 5.07 0.29 0.37
C ALA A 51 4.11 -0.12 1.49
N SER A 52 3.97 0.71 2.53
CA SER A 52 3.04 0.45 3.63
C SER A 52 1.58 0.42 3.16
N LEU A 53 1.19 1.36 2.28
CA LEU A 53 -0.16 1.39 1.71
C LEU A 53 -0.43 0.17 0.80
N ALA A 54 0.58 -0.25 0.04
CA ALA A 54 0.58 -1.46 -0.77
C ALA A 54 0.36 -2.73 0.07
N GLU A 55 1.08 -2.87 1.19
CA GLU A 55 0.89 -4.00 2.11
C GLU A 55 -0.51 -3.99 2.75
N MET A 56 -0.99 -2.82 3.18
CA MET A 56 -2.33 -2.67 3.75
C MET A 56 -3.42 -3.17 2.80
N VAL A 57 -3.34 -2.80 1.52
CA VAL A 57 -4.40 -3.16 0.56
C VAL A 57 -4.29 -4.59 0.05
N ASP A 58 -3.10 -5.18 0.01
CA ASP A 58 -2.89 -6.59 -0.35
C ASP A 58 -3.51 -7.54 0.69
N GLY A 59 -3.45 -7.16 1.97
CA GLY A 59 -4.06 -7.90 3.07
C GLY A 59 -5.54 -7.59 3.33
N ALA A 60 -6.14 -6.61 2.64
CA ALA A 60 -7.47 -6.11 2.96
C ALA A 60 -8.60 -6.87 2.23
N PHE A 61 -9.67 -7.16 2.96
CA PHE A 61 -10.89 -7.79 2.42
C PHE A 61 -12.10 -7.43 3.27
N GLY A 62 -13.31 -7.56 2.70
CA GLY A 62 -14.55 -7.31 3.43
C GLY A 62 -14.64 -5.89 4.00
N GLU A 63 -15.04 -5.77 5.27
CA GLU A 63 -15.21 -4.47 5.94
C GLU A 63 -13.90 -3.68 6.07
N ASP A 64 -12.77 -4.36 6.27
CA ASP A 64 -11.46 -3.71 6.37
C ASP A 64 -11.06 -3.06 5.05
N GLY A 65 -11.29 -3.74 3.93
CA GLY A 65 -11.01 -3.19 2.61
C GLY A 65 -11.97 -2.07 2.20
N GLU A 66 -13.24 -2.15 2.60
CA GLU A 66 -14.20 -1.04 2.45
C GLU A 66 -13.75 0.21 3.21
N ASN A 67 -13.35 0.05 4.48
CA ASN A 67 -12.86 1.14 5.32
C ASN A 67 -11.55 1.74 4.79
N LEU A 68 -10.62 0.88 4.33
CA LEU A 68 -9.38 1.31 3.68
C LEU A 68 -9.67 2.11 2.42
N GLY A 69 -10.52 1.61 1.53
CA GLY A 69 -10.94 2.31 0.32
C GLY A 69 -11.57 3.67 0.62
N LEU A 70 -12.47 3.73 1.61
CA LEU A 70 -13.08 4.98 2.06
C LEU A 70 -12.02 5.99 2.53
N ALA A 71 -11.07 5.55 3.36
CA ALA A 71 -10.00 6.40 3.87
C ALA A 71 -9.09 6.93 2.74
N VAL A 72 -8.70 6.08 1.79
CA VAL A 72 -7.89 6.50 0.63
C VAL A 72 -8.65 7.53 -0.21
N ARG A 73 -9.94 7.28 -0.51
CA ARG A 73 -10.78 8.23 -1.27
C ARG A 73 -10.92 9.57 -0.56
N ALA A 74 -11.25 9.56 0.73
CA ALA A 74 -11.52 10.77 1.51
C ALA A 74 -10.30 11.70 1.62
N ASN A 75 -9.08 11.15 1.53
CA ASN A 75 -7.83 11.91 1.64
C ASN A 75 -7.20 12.27 0.28
N GLY A 76 -7.94 12.05 -0.82
CA GLY A 76 -7.48 12.35 -2.18
C GLY A 76 -6.41 11.40 -2.70
N GLY A 77 -6.31 10.20 -2.12
CA GLY A 77 -5.30 9.22 -2.47
C GLY A 77 -5.44 8.71 -3.91
N ILE A 78 -6.66 8.58 -4.44
CA ILE A 78 -6.88 8.09 -5.81
C ILE A 78 -6.21 8.97 -6.88
N ALA A 79 -6.37 10.29 -6.77
CA ALA A 79 -5.73 11.22 -7.70
C ALA A 79 -4.19 11.23 -7.54
N LEU A 80 -3.70 11.11 -6.30
CA LEU A 80 -2.28 11.06 -6.01
C LEU A 80 -1.62 9.78 -6.56
N LEU A 81 -2.22 8.61 -6.32
CA LEU A 81 -1.77 7.34 -6.87
C LEU A 81 -1.77 7.36 -8.41
N SER A 82 -2.81 7.94 -9.02
CA SER A 82 -2.85 8.12 -10.47
C SER A 82 -1.71 9.00 -11.00
N TRP A 83 -1.25 9.98 -10.22
CA TRP A 83 -0.13 10.84 -10.59
C TRP A 83 1.22 10.10 -10.50
N LEU A 84 1.38 9.22 -9.49
CA LEU A 84 2.58 8.39 -9.32
C LEU A 84 2.80 7.39 -10.47
N LEU A 85 1.79 7.10 -11.30
CA LEU A 85 1.96 6.29 -12.51
C LEU A 85 2.87 6.94 -13.56
N ALA A 86 3.12 8.24 -13.47
CA ALA A 86 4.07 8.95 -14.32
C ALA A 86 5.49 9.03 -13.72
N ASP A 87 5.71 8.46 -12.53
CA ASP A 87 7.02 8.44 -11.88
C ASP A 87 8.03 7.68 -12.74
N PRO A 88 9.31 8.12 -12.85
CA PRO A 88 10.31 7.40 -13.62
C PRO A 88 10.72 6.05 -13.01
N SER A 89 10.44 5.80 -11.73
CA SER A 89 10.76 4.54 -11.05
C SER A 89 9.73 3.45 -11.38
N PRO A 90 10.14 2.33 -12.00
CA PRO A 90 9.24 1.20 -12.23
C PRO A 90 8.67 0.63 -10.93
N ASP A 91 9.41 0.68 -9.82
CA ASP A 91 8.95 0.15 -8.53
C ASP A 91 7.81 1.00 -7.95
N VAL A 92 7.92 2.33 -8.07
CA VAL A 92 6.84 3.26 -7.70
C VAL A 92 5.60 3.02 -8.56
N GLN A 93 5.79 2.87 -9.88
CA GLN A 93 4.70 2.56 -10.80
C GLN A 93 4.01 1.23 -10.45
N GLN A 94 4.78 0.16 -10.20
CA GLN A 94 4.24 -1.15 -9.81
C GLN A 94 3.41 -1.07 -8.55
N MET A 95 3.93 -0.47 -7.47
CA MET A 95 3.22 -0.35 -6.21
C MET A 95 1.95 0.51 -6.35
N ALA A 96 2.03 1.64 -7.06
CA ALA A 96 0.85 2.47 -7.31
C ALA A 96 -0.22 1.72 -8.13
N LEU A 97 0.17 0.97 -9.17
CA LEU A 97 -0.75 0.14 -9.95
C LEU A 97 -1.38 -0.97 -9.12
N MET A 98 -0.61 -1.63 -8.25
CA MET A 98 -1.12 -2.66 -7.35
C MET A 98 -2.18 -2.09 -6.41
N VAL A 99 -1.91 -0.92 -5.81
CA VAL A 99 -2.86 -0.25 -4.92
C VAL A 99 -4.13 0.13 -5.68
N ILE A 100 -3.98 0.77 -6.85
CA ILE A 100 -5.12 1.15 -7.69
C ILE A 100 -5.94 -0.07 -8.10
N GLY A 101 -5.28 -1.14 -8.54
CA GLY A 101 -5.93 -2.37 -9.01
C GLY A 101 -6.73 -3.04 -7.89
N ASN A 102 -6.15 -3.16 -6.69
CA ASN A 102 -6.85 -3.73 -5.54
C ASN A 102 -8.04 -2.87 -5.12
N LEU A 103 -7.89 -1.54 -5.03
CA LEU A 103 -9.01 -0.64 -4.68
C LEU A 103 -10.11 -0.56 -5.77
N CYS A 104 -9.82 -0.97 -7.01
CA CYS A 104 -10.81 -1.14 -8.07
C CYS A 104 -11.47 -2.54 -8.03
N SER A 105 -11.00 -3.47 -7.20
CA SER A 105 -11.60 -4.79 -7.08
C SER A 105 -12.75 -4.81 -6.07
N ASP A 106 -13.91 -5.33 -6.48
CA ASP A 106 -15.06 -5.54 -5.59
C ASP A 106 -14.76 -6.55 -4.47
N SER A 107 -13.72 -7.38 -4.61
CA SER A 107 -13.30 -8.34 -3.59
C SER A 107 -12.57 -7.68 -2.42
N VAL A 108 -11.93 -6.55 -2.68
CA VAL A 108 -11.19 -5.77 -1.66
C VAL A 108 -12.12 -4.70 -1.11
N ASP A 109 -12.73 -3.90 -1.98
CA ASP A 109 -13.60 -2.80 -1.60
C ASP A 109 -14.98 -2.94 -2.25
N ALA A 110 -16.01 -3.20 -1.45
CA ALA A 110 -17.38 -3.32 -1.94
C ALA A 110 -17.90 -2.02 -2.60
N ASN A 111 -17.29 -0.88 -2.31
CA ASN A 111 -17.54 0.43 -2.93
C ASN A 111 -16.45 0.80 -3.95
N SER A 112 -15.88 -0.19 -4.65
CA SER A 112 -14.85 0.05 -5.68
C SER A 112 -15.34 0.97 -6.80
N ARG A 113 -16.66 1.05 -7.03
CA ARG A 113 -17.27 1.89 -8.07
C ARG A 113 -16.94 3.37 -7.86
N GLU A 114 -16.86 3.82 -6.62
CA GLU A 114 -16.48 5.17 -6.23
C GLU A 114 -15.00 5.41 -6.55
N THR A 115 -14.14 4.43 -6.27
CA THR A 115 -12.71 4.47 -6.67
C THR A 115 -12.57 4.61 -8.18
N LYS A 116 -13.25 3.75 -8.96
CA LYS A 116 -13.26 3.78 -10.43
C LYS A 116 -13.69 5.15 -10.95
N SER A 117 -14.78 5.70 -10.39
CA SER A 117 -15.30 7.00 -10.78
C SER A 117 -14.31 8.14 -10.54
N LEU A 118 -13.68 8.18 -9.36
CA LEU A 118 -12.67 9.19 -9.02
C LEU A 118 -11.41 9.05 -9.89
N LEU A 119 -11.00 7.80 -10.17
CA LEU A 119 -9.84 7.51 -11.01
C LEU A 119 -10.07 7.99 -12.44
N LEU A 120 -11.24 7.71 -13.03
CA LEU A 120 -11.61 8.20 -14.36
C LEU A 120 -11.66 9.73 -14.43
N GLN A 121 -12.23 10.38 -13.41
CA GLN A 121 -12.29 11.84 -13.32
C GLN A 121 -10.90 12.50 -13.19
N SER A 122 -9.95 11.78 -12.59
CA SER A 122 -8.56 12.23 -12.42
C SER A 122 -7.68 11.94 -13.63
N GLY A 123 -8.22 11.37 -14.71
CA GLY A 123 -7.45 10.98 -15.90
C GLY A 123 -6.72 9.64 -15.76
N GLY A 124 -7.02 8.86 -14.73
CA GLY A 124 -6.32 7.62 -14.39
C GLY A 124 -6.40 6.53 -15.45
N ALA A 125 -7.47 6.46 -16.25
CA ALA A 125 -7.52 5.54 -17.39
C ALA A 125 -6.35 5.77 -18.37
N ARG A 126 -6.03 7.04 -18.67
CA ARG A 126 -4.91 7.37 -19.54
C ARG A 126 -3.58 7.03 -18.87
N ALA A 127 -3.45 7.28 -17.56
CA ALA A 127 -2.25 6.99 -16.80
C ALA A 127 -1.95 5.48 -16.74
N ILE A 128 -2.96 4.63 -16.51
CA ILE A 128 -2.78 3.18 -16.55
C ILE A 128 -2.47 2.72 -17.98
N LEU A 129 -3.14 3.29 -18.99
CA LEU A 129 -2.85 2.96 -20.40
C LEU A 129 -1.42 3.35 -20.82
N SER A 130 -0.78 4.36 -20.23
CA SER A 130 0.66 4.59 -20.50
C SER A 130 1.53 3.47 -19.96
N CYS A 131 1.15 2.86 -18.83
CA CYS A 131 1.91 1.78 -18.21
C CYS A 131 1.81 0.46 -18.98
N VAL A 132 0.79 0.24 -19.84
CA VAL A 132 0.72 -0.99 -20.66
C VAL A 132 1.66 -1.02 -21.87
N PHE A 133 2.32 0.10 -22.18
CA PHE A 133 3.29 0.19 -23.27
C PHE A 133 4.75 0.14 -22.78
N THR A 134 4.96 -0.10 -21.49
CA THR A 134 6.28 -0.27 -20.89
C THR A 134 6.97 -1.55 -21.37
N GLU A 135 8.30 -1.57 -21.34
CA GLU A 135 9.10 -2.79 -21.54
C GLU A 135 9.29 -3.58 -20.23
N ASP A 136 8.97 -2.98 -19.08
CA ASP A 136 9.04 -3.64 -17.77
C ASP A 136 7.88 -4.64 -17.59
N PRO A 137 8.16 -5.96 -17.49
CA PRO A 137 7.09 -6.96 -17.44
C PRO A 137 6.23 -6.86 -16.18
N ALA A 138 6.77 -6.39 -15.06
CA ALA A 138 6.06 -6.31 -13.80
C ALA A 138 5.11 -5.10 -13.78
N VAL A 139 5.57 -3.94 -14.27
CA VAL A 139 4.69 -2.78 -14.49
C VAL A 139 3.55 -3.16 -15.46
N LEU A 140 3.85 -3.84 -16.57
CA LEU A 140 2.84 -4.28 -17.54
C LEU A 140 1.80 -5.21 -16.89
N LEU A 141 2.23 -6.14 -16.06
CA LEU A 141 1.34 -7.08 -15.36
C LEU A 141 0.37 -6.34 -14.45
N PHE A 142 0.87 -5.46 -13.58
CA PHE A 142 0.02 -4.68 -12.68
C PHE A 142 -0.87 -3.69 -13.44
N ALA A 143 -0.41 -3.12 -14.55
CA ALA A 143 -1.23 -2.25 -15.40
C ALA A 143 -2.39 -3.02 -16.03
N CYS A 144 -2.15 -4.22 -16.55
CA CYS A 144 -3.21 -5.09 -17.06
C CYS A 144 -4.21 -5.48 -15.96
N GLY A 145 -3.73 -5.80 -14.76
CA GLY A 145 -4.58 -6.11 -13.61
C GLY A 145 -5.44 -4.92 -13.18
N ALA A 146 -4.85 -3.73 -13.10
CA ALA A 146 -5.59 -2.51 -12.78
C ALA A 146 -6.65 -2.18 -13.86
N LEU A 147 -6.35 -2.37 -15.15
CA LEU A 147 -7.34 -2.20 -16.23
C LEU A 147 -8.45 -3.25 -16.21
N GLN A 148 -8.15 -4.49 -15.80
CA GLN A 148 -9.17 -5.52 -15.67
C GLN A 148 -10.18 -5.17 -14.57
N ASN A 149 -9.70 -4.55 -13.49
CA ASN A 149 -10.54 -4.19 -12.35
C ASN A 149 -11.28 -2.86 -12.55
N LEU A 150 -10.72 -1.92 -13.31
CA LEU A 150 -11.32 -0.60 -13.63
C LEU A 150 -12.53 -0.71 -14.57
#